data_AF-A0A662GSP2-F1
#
_entry.id   AF-A0A662GSP2-F1
#
_cell.length_a   1.000
_cell.length_b   1.000
_cell.length_c   1.000
_cell.angle_alpha   90.00
_cell.angle_beta   90.00
_cell.angle_gamma   90.00
#
_symmetry.space_group_name_H-M   'P 1'
#
loop_
_entity.id
_entity.type
_entity.pdbx_description
1 polymer ?
#
loop_
_entity_poly.entity_id
_entity_poly.type
_entity_poly.pdbx_seq_one_letter_code
_entity_poly.pdbx_strand_id
1 'polypeptide(L)'
;MVRDPVLGTIPIYEHEYEVLQLPEVNRLHHLKQVGMLYNVFPSAKHSRFEHSLGAMHIAGRIVETMLCKLMERGEVALRVAVSLLSEACAEAARLRSKLEQCTSVNDVRPELEALFSYVVLYERLAALLHDVGHLAFGHSTEGLLEALIE
;
A
#
# COMPACT_ATOMS: atom_id res chain seq x y z
N MET A 1 -9.28 10.39 -9.00
CA MET A 1 -10.08 9.18 -8.68
C MET A 1 -10.14 8.28 -9.91
N VAL A 2 -10.20 6.97 -9.69
CA VAL A 2 -10.31 5.94 -10.75
C VAL A 2 -11.57 5.11 -10.51
N ARG A 3 -12.25 4.70 -11.58
CA ARG A 3 -13.41 3.79 -11.52
C ARG A 3 -12.92 2.36 -11.72
N ASP A 4 -13.18 1.51 -10.73
CA ASP A 4 -12.87 0.09 -10.73
C ASP A 4 -14.18 -0.73 -10.70
N PRO A 5 -14.32 -1.76 -11.54
CA PRO A 5 -15.56 -2.55 -11.62
C PRO A 5 -15.83 -3.42 -10.38
N VAL A 6 -14.82 -3.73 -9.57
CA VAL A 6 -14.93 -4.57 -8.37
C VAL A 6 -15.04 -3.72 -7.10
N LEU A 7 -14.23 -2.67 -7.01
CA LEU A 7 -14.05 -1.84 -5.81
C LEU A 7 -14.78 -0.50 -5.88
N GLY A 8 -15.40 -0.15 -7.01
CA GLY A 8 -16.15 1.08 -7.19
C GLY A 8 -15.25 2.28 -7.49
N THR A 9 -15.17 3.25 -6.58
CA THR A 9 -14.35 4.46 -6.80
C THR A 9 -13.12 4.43 -5.91
N ILE A 10 -11.96 4.42 -6.55
CA ILE A 10 -10.67 4.43 -5.87
C ILE A 10 -10.18 5.89 -5.81
N PRO A 11 -9.99 6.47 -4.59
CA PRO A 11 -9.33 7.76 -4.45
C PRO A 11 -7.85 7.61 -4.81
N ILE A 12 -7.33 8.63 -5.49
CA ILE A 12 -5.92 8.75 -5.88
C ILE A 12 -5.44 10.09 -5.34
N TYR A 13 -4.37 10.08 -4.57
CA TYR A 13 -3.71 11.28 -4.05
C TYR A 13 -2.68 11.81 -5.06
N GLU A 14 -2.23 13.06 -4.88
CA GLU A 14 -1.32 13.73 -5.82
C GLU A 14 -0.01 12.95 -6.07
N HIS A 15 0.65 12.49 -5.01
CA HIS A 15 1.87 11.67 -5.13
C HIS A 15 1.62 10.32 -5.81
N GLU A 16 0.46 9.68 -5.57
CA GLU A 16 0.09 8.44 -6.25
C GLU A 16 -0.17 8.69 -7.74
N TYR A 17 -0.77 9.84 -8.08
CA TYR A 17 -0.99 10.22 -9.46
C TYR A 17 0.32 10.39 -10.22
N GLU A 18 1.31 11.06 -9.62
CA GLU A 18 2.66 11.19 -10.18
C GLU A 18 3.32 9.81 -10.41
N VAL A 19 3.25 8.93 -9.41
CA VAL A 19 3.78 7.56 -9.50
C VAL A 19 3.08 6.76 -10.60
N LEU A 20 1.77 6.91 -10.78
CA LEU A 20 1.02 6.27 -11.86
C LEU A 20 1.42 6.77 -13.25
N GLN A 21 2.06 7.95 -13.38
CA GLN A 21 2.58 8.42 -14.67
C GLN A 21 3.91 7.76 -15.05
N LEU A 22 4.59 7.09 -14.10
CA LEU A 22 5.89 6.49 -14.36
C LEU A 22 5.80 5.36 -15.40
N PRO A 23 6.74 5.27 -16.36
CA PRO A 23 6.76 4.20 -17.36
C PRO A 23 6.75 2.79 -16.75
N GLU A 24 7.42 2.62 -15.61
CA GLU A 24 7.53 1.36 -14.88
C GLU A 24 6.15 0.86 -14.40
N VAL A 25 5.29 1.78 -13.94
CA VAL A 25 3.93 1.47 -13.49
C VAL A 25 2.98 1.33 -14.68
N ASN A 26 3.08 2.23 -15.67
CA ASN A 26 2.29 2.14 -16.90
C ASN A 26 2.54 0.83 -17.67
N ARG A 27 3.75 0.26 -17.58
CA ARG A 27 4.07 -1.06 -18.15
C ARG A 27 3.09 -2.15 -17.71
N LEU A 28 2.57 -2.07 -16.48
CA LEU A 28 1.68 -3.08 -15.91
C LEU A 28 0.36 -3.23 -16.69
N HIS A 29 -0.08 -2.20 -17.44
CA HIS A 29 -1.25 -2.30 -18.32
C HIS A 29 -1.12 -3.40 -19.39
N HIS A 30 0.13 -3.72 -19.75
CA HIS A 30 0.44 -4.69 -20.80
C HIS A 30 0.75 -6.07 -20.24
N LEU A 31 0.89 -6.22 -18.91
CA LEU A 31 1.18 -7.49 -18.25
C LEU A 31 -0.12 -8.16 -17.79
N LYS A 32 -0.44 -9.33 -18.34
CA LYS A 32 -1.61 -10.11 -17.92
C LYS A 32 -1.38 -10.72 -16.55
N GLN A 33 -2.36 -10.57 -15.66
CA GLN A 33 -2.31 -11.14 -14.30
C GLN A 33 -2.08 -12.65 -14.32
N VAL A 34 -2.79 -13.35 -15.22
CA VAL A 34 -2.80 -14.81 -15.31
C VAL A 34 -2.08 -15.33 -16.57
N GLY A 35 -1.08 -14.60 -17.04
CA GLY A 35 -0.23 -15.02 -18.16
C GLY A 35 -1.04 -15.35 -19.43
N MET A 36 -0.87 -16.55 -19.99
CA MET A 36 -1.56 -17.00 -21.21
C MET A 36 -2.96 -17.59 -20.97
N LEU A 37 -3.46 -17.61 -19.72
CA LEU A 37 -4.74 -18.23 -19.38
C LEU A 37 -5.91 -17.62 -20.17
N TYR A 38 -5.79 -16.36 -20.60
CA TYR A 38 -6.80 -15.70 -21.45
C TYR A 38 -7.05 -16.39 -22.79
N ASN A 39 -6.13 -17.25 -23.26
CA ASN A 39 -6.32 -18.06 -24.47
C ASN A 39 -7.30 -19.22 -24.25
N VAL A 40 -7.48 -19.66 -23.00
CA VAL A 40 -8.44 -20.71 -22.61
C VAL A 40 -9.70 -20.08 -22.01
N PHE A 41 -9.55 -19.01 -21.23
CA PHE A 41 -10.62 -18.27 -20.57
C PHE A 41 -10.65 -16.83 -21.09
N PRO A 42 -11.40 -16.51 -22.16
CA PRO A 42 -11.37 -15.20 -22.82
C PRO A 42 -11.78 -14.01 -21.93
N SER A 43 -12.42 -14.26 -20.79
CA SER A 43 -12.75 -13.23 -19.79
C SER A 43 -11.56 -12.85 -18.90
N ALA A 44 -10.53 -13.68 -18.81
CA ALA A 44 -9.36 -13.48 -17.95
C ALA A 44 -8.34 -12.50 -18.56
N LYS A 45 -8.82 -11.33 -19.02
CA LYS A 45 -8.04 -10.30 -19.72
C LYS A 45 -7.43 -9.23 -18.81
N HIS A 46 -7.68 -9.33 -17.52
CA HIS A 46 -7.22 -8.35 -16.55
C HIS A 46 -5.68 -8.27 -16.52
N SER A 47 -5.17 -7.06 -16.39
CA SER A 47 -3.75 -6.74 -16.28
C SER A 47 -3.32 -6.58 -14.82
N ARG A 48 -2.00 -6.59 -14.61
CA ARG A 48 -1.42 -6.32 -13.29
C ARG A 48 -1.70 -4.89 -12.83
N PHE A 49 -1.94 -3.95 -13.75
CA PHE A 49 -2.20 -2.57 -13.38
C PHE A 49 -3.46 -2.41 -12.51
N GLU A 50 -4.62 -2.93 -12.95
CA GLU A 50 -5.84 -2.86 -12.13
C GLU A 50 -5.71 -3.68 -10.84
N HIS A 51 -4.93 -4.76 -10.87
CA HIS A 51 -4.62 -5.53 -9.66
C HIS A 51 -3.84 -4.69 -8.65
N SER A 52 -2.74 -4.04 -9.06
CA SER A 52 -1.94 -3.16 -8.21
C SER A 52 -2.73 -1.96 -7.68
N LEU A 53 -3.57 -1.34 -8.51
CA LEU A 53 -4.49 -0.28 -8.07
C LEU A 53 -5.48 -0.79 -7.00
N GLY A 54 -6.05 -1.98 -7.20
CA GLY A 54 -6.94 -2.60 -6.23
C GLY A 54 -6.24 -2.96 -4.93
N ALA A 55 -5.03 -3.52 -5.02
CA ALA A 55 -4.18 -3.84 -3.87
C ALA A 55 -3.86 -2.59 -3.05
N MET A 56 -3.42 -1.50 -3.69
CA MET A 56 -3.22 -0.19 -3.07
C MET A 56 -4.48 0.28 -2.32
N HIS A 57 -5.65 0.21 -2.96
CA HIS A 57 -6.89 0.65 -2.34
C HIS A 57 -7.24 -0.16 -1.08
N ILE A 58 -7.14 -1.48 -1.16
CA ILE A 58 -7.48 -2.39 -0.06
C ILE A 58 -6.47 -2.29 1.08
N ALA A 59 -5.17 -2.23 0.78
CA ALA A 59 -4.11 -2.08 1.78
C ALA A 59 -4.30 -0.79 2.60
N GLY A 60 -4.57 0.33 1.93
CA GLY A 60 -4.89 1.60 2.59
C GLY A 60 -6.10 1.49 3.53
N ARG A 61 -7.20 0.86 3.08
CA ARG A 61 -8.41 0.68 3.90
C ARG A 61 -8.18 -0.21 5.11
N ILE A 62 -7.38 -1.28 4.97
CA ILE A 62 -7.02 -2.18 6.06
C ILE A 62 -6.26 -1.40 7.14
N VAL A 63 -5.20 -0.69 6.74
CA VAL A 63 -4.37 0.07 7.67
C VAL A 63 -5.16 1.20 8.33
N GLU A 64 -5.94 1.97 7.57
CA GLU A 64 -6.81 3.02 8.11
C GLU A 64 -7.77 2.46 9.17
N THR A 65 -8.48 1.36 8.85
CA THR A 65 -9.41 0.72 9.80
C THR A 65 -8.68 0.23 11.05
N MET A 66 -7.48 -0.34 10.90
CA MET A 66 -6.67 -0.81 12.01
C MET A 66 -6.24 0.35 12.91
N LEU A 67 -5.74 1.44 12.33
CA LEU A 67 -5.28 2.62 13.05
C LEU A 67 -6.42 3.33 13.78
N CYS A 68 -7.60 3.49 13.16
CA CYS A 68 -8.79 4.01 13.84
C CYS A 68 -9.16 3.18 15.07
N LYS A 69 -9.17 1.85 14.95
CA LYS A 69 -9.45 0.95 16.09
C LYS A 69 -8.39 1.05 17.19
N LEU A 70 -7.13 1.29 16.83
CA LEU A 70 -6.06 1.51 17.82
C LEU A 70 -6.27 2.83 18.57
N MET A 71 -6.72 3.89 17.89
CA MET A 71 -7.08 5.16 18.53
C MET A 71 -8.21 5.01 19.55
N GLU A 72 -9.17 4.11 19.29
CA GLU A 72 -10.33 3.89 20.14
C GLU A 72 -10.05 2.98 21.36
N ARG A 73 -9.13 2.01 21.24
CA ARG A 73 -9.08 0.85 22.17
C ARG A 73 -8.04 0.90 23.29
N GLY A 74 -7.04 1.78 23.28
CA GLY A 74 -6.23 2.01 24.47
C GLY A 74 -4.84 2.61 24.26
N GLU A 75 -4.46 3.51 25.18
CA GLU A 75 -3.18 4.25 25.15
C GLU A 75 -1.95 3.35 25.03
N VAL A 76 -1.98 2.15 25.63
CA VAL A 76 -0.84 1.21 25.59
C VAL A 76 -0.56 0.73 24.16
N ALA A 77 -1.59 0.36 23.40
CA ALA A 77 -1.43 -0.14 22.04
C ALA A 77 -0.90 0.97 21.10
N LEU A 78 -1.37 2.21 21.29
CA LEU A 78 -0.86 3.39 20.58
C LEU A 78 0.61 3.65 20.89
N ARG A 79 1.00 3.61 22.17
CA ARG A 79 2.40 3.80 22.59
C ARG A 79 3.33 2.76 21.96
N VAL A 80 2.90 1.49 21.94
CA VAL A 80 3.66 0.40 21.27
C VAL A 80 3.75 0.64 19.76
N ALA A 81 2.64 0.97 19.10
CA ALA A 81 2.63 1.24 17.66
C ALA A 81 3.59 2.39 17.28
N VAL A 82 3.55 3.52 18.01
CA VAL A 82 4.46 4.65 17.76
C VAL A 82 5.91 4.26 18.06
N SER A 83 6.17 3.45 19.08
CA SER A 83 7.51 2.97 19.35
C SER A 83 8.07 2.13 18.20
N LEU A 84 7.26 1.24 17.61
CA LEU A 84 7.69 0.44 16.44
C LEU A 84 7.94 1.33 15.21
N LEU A 85 7.14 2.38 15.03
CA LEU A 85 7.31 3.33 13.91
C LEU A 85 8.46 4.31 14.12
N SER A 86 8.93 4.50 15.37
CA SER A 86 9.97 5.48 15.69
C SER A 86 11.32 5.21 15.01
N GLU A 87 11.58 3.94 14.66
CA GLU A 87 12.77 3.55 13.89
C GLU A 87 12.61 3.82 12.39
N ALA A 88 11.37 3.91 11.89
CA ALA A 88 11.07 4.06 10.47
C ALA A 88 11.09 5.52 10.00
N CYS A 89 10.80 6.49 10.87
CA CYS A 89 10.66 7.90 10.49
C CYS A 89 10.96 8.86 11.65
N ALA A 90 11.68 9.95 11.35
CA ALA A 90 12.03 10.99 12.33
C ALA A 90 10.80 11.64 13.00
N GLU A 91 9.68 11.74 12.27
CA GLU A 91 8.43 12.30 12.80
C GLU A 91 7.82 11.40 13.89
N ALA A 92 7.88 10.07 13.70
CA ALA A 92 7.48 9.09 14.71
C ALA A 92 8.41 9.11 15.93
N ALA A 93 9.72 9.35 15.73
CA ALA A 93 10.67 9.50 16.82
C ALA A 93 10.36 10.73 17.70
N ARG A 94 10.03 11.87 17.09
CA ARG A 94 9.59 13.08 17.84
C ARG A 94 8.32 12.84 18.62
N LEU A 95 7.35 12.16 18.00
CA LEU A 95 6.07 11.85 18.64
C LEU A 95 6.25 10.89 19.83
N ARG A 96 7.15 9.92 19.72
CA ARG A 96 7.50 9.02 20.82
C ARG A 96 7.97 9.80 22.05
N SER A 97 8.91 10.74 21.89
CA SER A 97 9.41 11.55 23.01
C SER A 97 8.30 12.40 23.65
N LYS A 98 7.37 12.94 22.85
CA LYS A 98 6.19 13.65 23.38
C LYS A 98 5.24 12.71 24.13
N LEU A 99 5.01 11.50 23.61
CA LEU A 99 4.17 10.49 24.25
C LEU A 99 4.72 10.05 25.61
N GLU A 100 6.04 9.94 25.75
CA GLU A 100 6.70 9.62 27.02
C GLU A 100 6.48 10.71 28.09
N GLN A 101 6.22 11.94 27.66
CA GLN A 101 6.04 13.12 28.53
C GLN A 101 4.56 13.49 28.75
N CYS A 102 3.64 13.00 27.92
CA CYS A 102 2.22 13.35 28.02
C CYS A 102 1.47 12.48 29.04
N THR A 103 0.52 13.11 29.73
CA THR A 103 -0.39 12.45 30.68
C THR A 103 -1.51 11.69 29.99
N SER A 104 -1.94 12.15 28.80
CA SER A 104 -2.90 11.44 27.96
C SER A 104 -2.46 11.45 26.51
N VAL A 105 -2.76 10.37 25.77
CA VAL A 105 -2.53 10.34 24.31
C VAL A 105 -3.35 11.38 23.55
N ASN A 106 -4.42 11.91 24.15
CA ASN A 106 -5.21 12.99 23.57
C ASN A 106 -4.42 14.29 23.44
N ASP A 107 -3.39 14.49 24.28
CA ASP A 107 -2.53 15.67 24.26
C ASP A 107 -1.70 15.77 22.96
N VAL A 108 -1.55 14.64 22.25
CA VAL A 108 -0.77 14.52 21.00
C VAL A 108 -1.60 13.93 19.85
N ARG A 109 -2.94 14.02 19.96
CA ARG A 109 -3.86 13.47 18.96
C ARG A 109 -3.60 14.02 17.53
N PRO A 110 -3.38 15.33 17.32
CA PRO A 110 -3.11 15.84 15.98
C PRO A 110 -1.84 15.23 15.34
N GLU A 111 -0.79 15.05 16.14
CA GLU A 111 0.45 14.42 15.66
C GLU A 111 0.27 12.92 15.37
N LEU A 112 -0.54 12.22 16.17
CA LEU A 112 -0.92 10.83 15.90
C LEU A 112 -1.70 10.71 14.58
N GLU A 113 -2.69 11.57 14.35
CA GLU A 113 -3.49 11.59 13.12
C GLU A 113 -2.62 11.89 11.89
N ALA A 114 -1.67 12.82 12.01
CA ALA A 114 -0.71 13.10 10.95
C ALA A 114 0.19 11.89 10.67
N LEU A 115 0.78 11.27 11.70
CA LEU A 115 1.60 10.07 11.55
C LEU A 115 0.81 8.93 10.88
N PHE A 116 -0.43 8.71 11.32
CA PHE A 116 -1.29 7.65 10.79
C PHE A 116 -1.66 7.89 9.33
N SER A 117 -1.89 9.15 8.96
CA SER A 117 -2.06 9.53 7.56
C SER A 117 -0.84 9.16 6.72
N TYR A 118 0.38 9.45 7.19
CA TYR A 118 1.59 9.03 6.49
C TYR A 118 1.71 7.52 6.38
N VAL A 119 1.44 6.77 7.44
CA VAL A 119 1.50 5.29 7.42
C VAL A 119 0.53 4.72 6.37
N VAL A 120 -0.70 5.27 6.27
CA VAL A 120 -1.67 4.86 5.23
C VAL A 120 -1.13 5.16 3.83
N LEU A 121 -0.55 6.34 3.60
CA LEU A 121 0.00 6.72 2.29
C LEU A 121 1.19 5.84 1.89
N TYR A 122 2.11 5.57 2.82
CA TYR A 122 3.24 4.67 2.60
C TYR A 122 2.77 3.27 2.21
N GLU A 123 1.80 2.72 2.93
CA GLU A 123 1.34 1.36 2.66
C GLU A 123 0.58 1.26 1.34
N ARG A 124 -0.19 2.29 1.00
CA ARG A 124 -0.82 2.41 -0.32
C ARG A 124 0.25 2.41 -1.42
N LEU A 125 1.31 3.21 -1.27
CA LEU A 125 2.38 3.28 -2.27
C LEU A 125 3.14 1.96 -2.39
N ALA A 126 3.46 1.30 -1.26
CA ALA A 126 4.10 -0.02 -1.26
C ALA A 126 3.24 -1.05 -2.02
N ALA A 127 1.94 -1.10 -1.71
CA ALA A 127 1.00 -1.98 -2.39
C ALA A 127 0.76 -1.61 -3.86
N LEU A 128 0.88 -0.34 -4.26
CA LEU A 128 0.82 0.04 -5.67
C LEU A 128 2.03 -0.49 -6.45
N LEU A 129 3.21 -0.47 -5.83
CA LEU A 129 4.48 -0.79 -6.48
C LEU A 129 4.88 -2.27 -6.36
N HIS A 130 4.18 -3.07 -5.54
CA HIS A 130 4.56 -4.46 -5.24
C HIS A 130 4.76 -5.35 -6.48
N ASP A 131 4.01 -5.05 -7.54
CA ASP A 131 3.94 -5.84 -8.77
C ASP A 131 4.82 -5.29 -9.90
N VAL A 132 5.51 -4.14 -9.69
CA VAL A 132 6.33 -3.46 -10.72
C VAL A 132 7.51 -4.32 -11.18
N GLY A 133 7.96 -5.26 -10.36
CA GLY A 133 9.04 -6.20 -10.69
C GLY A 133 8.63 -7.33 -11.65
N HIS A 134 7.34 -7.55 -11.88
CA HIS A 134 6.89 -8.72 -12.65
C HIS A 134 7.28 -8.66 -14.13
N LEU A 135 7.58 -9.85 -14.65
CA LEU A 135 7.97 -10.09 -16.03
C LEU A 135 6.76 -10.40 -16.93
N ALA A 136 7.02 -10.46 -18.25
CA ALA A 136 6.02 -10.83 -19.24
C ALA A 136 5.45 -12.23 -18.94
N PHE A 137 4.13 -12.40 -19.01
CA PHE A 137 3.43 -13.64 -18.62
C PHE A 137 3.47 -13.99 -17.12
N GLY A 138 3.92 -13.08 -16.26
CA GLY A 138 3.82 -13.21 -14.80
C GLY A 138 4.69 -14.34 -14.24
N HIS A 139 4.15 -15.09 -13.27
CA HIS A 139 4.89 -16.15 -12.59
C HIS A 139 5.40 -17.27 -13.51
N SER A 140 4.80 -17.46 -14.69
CA SER A 140 5.24 -18.48 -15.65
C SER A 140 6.67 -18.22 -16.16
N THR A 141 7.13 -16.97 -16.19
CA THR A 141 8.50 -16.63 -16.62
C THR A 141 9.49 -16.52 -15.47
N GLU A 142 9.02 -16.27 -14.24
CA GLU A 142 9.92 -16.15 -13.09
C GLU A 142 10.64 -17.47 -12.82
N GLY A 143 9.91 -18.57 -12.74
CA GLY A 143 10.53 -19.90 -12.58
C GLY A 143 11.41 -20.31 -13.76
N LEU A 144 11.19 -19.73 -14.95
CA LEU A 144 11.99 -20.01 -16.14
C LEU A 144 13.32 -19.22 -16.11
N LEU A 145 13.31 -18.02 -15.53
CA LEU A 145 14.51 -17.21 -15.35
C LEU A 145 15.39 -17.74 -14.21
N GLU A 146 14.78 -18.18 -13.11
CA GLU A 146 15.50 -18.89 -12.04
C GLU A 146 16.25 -20.11 -12.62
N ALA A 147 15.58 -20.91 -13.45
CA ALA A 147 16.19 -22.06 -14.11
C ALA A 147 17.24 -21.74 -15.18
N LEU A 148 17.38 -20.47 -15.62
CA LEU A 148 18.35 -20.03 -16.62
C LEU A 148 19.58 -19.34 -16.01
N ILE A 149 19.50 -18.94 -14.73
CA ILE A 149 20.58 -18.27 -14.00
C ILE A 149 21.34 -19.26 -13.10
N GLU A 150 20.80 -20.46 -12.86
CA GLU A 150 21.48 -21.63 -12.29
C GLU A 150 22.28 -22.43 -13.34
#